data_AF-A0A1Q3CGB0-F1
#
_entry.id   AF-A0A1Q3CGB0-F1
#
_cell.length_a   1.000
_cell.length_b   1.000
_cell.length_c   1.000
_cell.angle_alpha   90.00
_cell.angle_beta   90.00
_cell.angle_gamma   90.00
#
_symmetry.space_group_name_H-M   'P 1'
#
loop_
_entity.id
_entity.type
_entity.pdbx_description
1 polymer ?
#
loop_
_entity_poly.entity_id
_entity_poly.type
_entity_poly.pdbx_seq_one_letter_code
_entity_poly.pdbx_strand_id
1 'polypeptide(L)'
;WKEDIKFTMKMAYVDLSLVMDKPGELIVANTDDAKLVHAVWMKSNRICLLSMRRSILNPLKSVLPTDCTAKELMTAISERYRVSSNADIGSLLHVLFNMKYDGNGGVRDYIIRMVNYQTKLKALKVDLPDTCIVHQALNTLPPKFSIIKTSYKSQDESWSINDLISKVVAEEEKLKKEKGQVALYVAGSNSHKVRSPKLILIKLLMEPLRNLVSLVIWVQIKFLLRKRVITASFVRRKVT
;
A
#
# COMPACT_ATOMS: atom_id res chain seq x y z
N TRP A 1 11.72 -5.00 -3.72
CA TRP A 1 12.42 -5.49 -4.93
C TRP A 1 13.94 -5.55 -4.75
N LYS A 2 14.66 -4.42 -4.65
CA LYS A 2 16.13 -4.42 -4.53
C LYS A 2 16.62 -5.21 -3.32
N GLU A 3 15.95 -5.03 -2.18
CA GLU A 3 16.21 -5.80 -0.96
C GLU A 3 15.91 -7.29 -1.15
N ASP A 4 14.77 -7.64 -1.75
CA ASP A 4 14.41 -9.05 -2.03
C ASP A 4 15.45 -9.77 -2.88
N ILE A 5 15.99 -9.09 -3.91
CA ILE A 5 17.07 -9.65 -4.73
C ILE A 5 18.34 -9.81 -3.92
N LYS A 6 18.77 -8.77 -3.19
CA LYS A 6 19.98 -8.85 -2.37
C LYS A 6 19.88 -9.98 -1.33
N PHE A 7 18.74 -10.09 -0.67
CA PHE A 7 18.45 -11.16 0.27
C PHE A 7 18.54 -12.54 -0.39
N THR A 8 17.88 -12.73 -1.54
CA THR A 8 17.89 -14.00 -2.27
C THR A 8 19.30 -14.38 -2.74
N MET A 9 20.08 -13.43 -3.27
CA MET A 9 21.45 -13.70 -3.74
C MET A 9 22.39 -14.04 -2.58
N LYS A 10 22.24 -13.36 -1.44
CA LYS A 10 23.02 -13.64 -0.23
C LYS A 10 22.68 -15.01 0.36
N MET A 11 21.39 -15.37 0.40
CA MET A 11 20.95 -16.71 0.84
C MET A 11 21.49 -17.83 -0.05
N ALA A 12 21.70 -17.54 -1.34
CA ALA A 12 22.25 -18.49 -2.30
C ALA A 12 23.79 -18.42 -2.43
N TYR A 13 24.48 -17.62 -1.62
CA TYR A 13 25.95 -17.42 -1.66
C TYR A 13 26.48 -17.00 -3.05
N VAL A 14 25.73 -16.15 -3.75
CA VAL A 14 26.04 -15.69 -5.12
C VAL A 14 26.01 -14.16 -5.23
N ASP A 15 26.18 -13.43 -4.14
CA ASP A 15 26.16 -11.97 -4.08
C ASP A 15 27.54 -11.31 -4.30
N LEU A 16 28.60 -12.09 -4.52
CA LEU A 16 29.97 -11.59 -4.68
C LEU A 16 30.08 -10.45 -5.71
N SER A 17 29.44 -10.59 -6.88
CA SER A 17 29.46 -9.56 -7.94
C SER A 17 28.66 -8.29 -7.60
N LEU A 18 27.83 -8.33 -6.56
CA LEU A 18 27.08 -7.16 -6.07
C LEU A 18 27.87 -6.38 -5.01
N VAL A 19 28.85 -7.01 -4.37
CA VAL A 19 29.65 -6.44 -3.28
C VAL A 19 31.03 -6.02 -3.79
N MET A 20 31.69 -6.87 -4.55
CA MET A 20 33.05 -6.65 -5.06
C MET A 20 33.04 -6.13 -6.50
N ASP A 21 34.04 -5.30 -6.81
CA ASP A 21 34.28 -4.83 -8.17
C ASP A 21 34.75 -5.96 -9.08
N LYS A 22 34.59 -5.76 -10.39
CA LYS A 22 34.98 -6.74 -11.41
C LYS A 22 36.48 -7.02 -11.30
N PRO A 23 36.92 -8.28 -11.11
CA PRO A 23 38.33 -8.62 -11.13
C PRO A 23 38.93 -8.32 -12.52
N GLY A 24 40.22 -7.98 -12.55
CA GLY A 24 40.96 -7.77 -13.79
C GLY A 24 41.01 -9.03 -14.67
N GLU A 25 41.35 -8.85 -15.94
CA GLU A 25 41.48 -9.97 -16.87
C GLU A 25 42.57 -10.95 -16.42
N LEU A 26 42.34 -12.23 -16.65
CA LEU A 26 43.30 -13.26 -16.27
C LEU A 26 44.50 -13.25 -17.22
N ILE A 27 45.72 -13.18 -16.67
CA ILE A 27 46.98 -13.36 -17.40
C ILE A 27 47.54 -14.75 -17.07
N VAL A 28 48.31 -15.35 -17.98
CA VAL A 28 48.91 -16.70 -17.83
C VAL A 28 49.69 -16.88 -16.51
N ALA A 29 50.27 -15.80 -15.97
CA ALA A 29 51.03 -15.79 -14.72
C ALA A 29 50.18 -15.78 -13.43
N ASN A 30 48.85 -15.74 -13.52
CA ASN A 30 47.99 -15.65 -12.35
C ASN A 30 48.01 -16.94 -11.52
N THR A 31 48.02 -16.76 -10.19
CA THR A 31 47.90 -17.86 -9.23
C THR A 31 46.56 -18.59 -9.41
N ASP A 32 46.52 -19.86 -9.03
CA ASP A 32 45.30 -20.66 -9.15
C ASP A 32 44.16 -20.10 -8.29
N ASP A 33 44.49 -19.49 -7.15
CA ASP A 33 43.53 -18.76 -6.32
C ASP A 33 42.91 -17.55 -7.04
N ALA A 34 43.70 -16.79 -7.82
CA ALA A 34 43.19 -15.66 -8.60
C ALA A 34 42.24 -16.13 -9.72
N LYS A 35 42.53 -17.28 -10.36
CA LYS A 35 41.64 -17.90 -11.33
C LYS A 35 40.33 -18.37 -10.69
N LEU A 36 40.40 -18.96 -9.50
CA LEU A 36 39.23 -19.38 -8.74
C LEU A 36 38.33 -18.19 -8.35
N VAL A 37 38.91 -17.12 -7.80
CA VAL A 37 38.16 -15.90 -7.45
C VAL A 37 37.48 -15.31 -8.69
N HIS A 38 38.19 -15.22 -9.81
CA HIS A 38 37.62 -14.75 -11.07
C HIS A 38 36.44 -15.64 -11.54
N ALA A 39 36.58 -16.96 -11.49
CA ALA A 39 35.52 -17.90 -11.87
C ALA A 39 34.28 -17.77 -10.98
N VAL A 40 34.47 -17.67 -9.66
CA VAL A 40 33.37 -17.49 -8.68
C VAL A 40 32.66 -16.16 -8.91
N TRP A 41 33.42 -15.08 -9.14
CA TRP A 41 32.85 -13.76 -9.45
C TRP A 41 32.03 -13.79 -10.74
N MET A 42 32.55 -14.40 -11.81
CA MET A 42 31.83 -14.51 -13.09
C MET A 42 30.53 -15.32 -12.96
N LYS A 43 30.55 -16.40 -12.17
CA LYS A 43 29.35 -17.20 -11.86
C LYS A 43 28.32 -16.37 -11.10
N SER A 44 28.74 -15.68 -10.04
CA SER A 44 27.90 -14.77 -9.26
C SER A 44 27.27 -13.67 -10.14
N ASN A 45 28.09 -13.03 -10.98
CA ASN A 45 27.66 -11.98 -11.91
C ASN A 45 26.58 -12.49 -12.88
N ARG A 46 26.79 -13.66 -13.49
CA ARG A 46 25.81 -14.29 -14.39
C ARG A 46 24.48 -14.58 -13.69
N ILE A 47 24.51 -15.16 -12.49
CA ILE A 47 23.30 -15.52 -11.74
C ILE A 47 22.52 -14.27 -11.32
N CYS A 48 23.22 -13.25 -10.84
CA CYS A 48 22.61 -11.98 -10.46
C CYS A 48 21.96 -11.28 -11.66
N LEU A 49 22.65 -11.20 -12.81
CA LEU A 49 22.10 -10.64 -14.05
C LEU A 49 20.84 -11.36 -14.51
N LEU A 50 20.85 -12.70 -14.54
CA LEU A 50 19.69 -13.50 -14.90
C LEU A 50 18.51 -13.28 -13.95
N SER A 51 18.78 -13.25 -12.65
CA SER A 51 17.76 -13.05 -11.62
C SER A 51 17.10 -11.67 -11.73
N MET A 52 17.91 -10.62 -11.87
CA MET A 52 17.42 -9.26 -12.09
C MET A 52 16.60 -9.17 -13.38
N ARG A 53 17.16 -9.60 -14.52
CA ARG A 53 16.45 -9.57 -15.82
C ARG A 53 15.15 -10.37 -15.78
N ARG A 54 15.10 -11.50 -15.08
CA ARG A 54 13.86 -12.28 -14.92
C ARG A 54 12.80 -11.53 -14.11
N SER A 55 13.20 -10.86 -13.04
CA SER A 55 12.29 -10.14 -12.14
C SER A 55 11.70 -8.85 -12.73
N ILE A 56 12.34 -8.28 -13.76
CA ILE A 56 11.95 -7.00 -14.36
C ILE A 56 10.89 -7.21 -15.45
N LEU A 57 9.90 -6.30 -15.51
CA LEU A 57 8.88 -6.25 -16.55
C LEU A 57 9.52 -6.07 -17.96
N ASN A 58 9.08 -6.84 -18.96
CA ASN A 58 9.64 -6.83 -20.33
C ASN A 58 9.72 -5.45 -20.99
N PRO A 59 8.79 -4.50 -20.77
CA PRO A 59 8.91 -3.16 -21.34
C PRO A 59 10.13 -2.39 -20.81
N LEU A 60 10.63 -2.74 -19.63
CA LEU A 60 11.82 -2.15 -19.04
C LEU A 60 13.10 -2.86 -19.50
N LYS A 61 13.02 -4.05 -20.12
CA LYS A 61 14.20 -4.80 -20.55
C LYS A 61 14.91 -4.16 -21.74
N SER A 62 14.17 -3.53 -22.65
CA SER A 62 14.73 -2.90 -23.85
C SER A 62 15.58 -1.66 -23.56
N VAL A 63 15.39 -1.04 -22.39
CA VAL A 63 16.07 0.19 -21.98
C VAL A 63 17.26 -0.11 -21.04
N LEU A 64 17.43 -1.37 -20.64
CA LEU A 64 18.51 -1.78 -19.74
C LEU A 64 19.77 -2.13 -20.52
N PRO A 65 20.95 -1.83 -19.97
CA PRO A 65 22.21 -2.18 -20.62
C PRO A 65 22.36 -3.71 -20.77
N THR A 66 22.73 -4.14 -21.98
CA THR A 66 22.89 -5.54 -22.34
C THR A 66 24.26 -6.07 -21.90
N ASP A 67 25.30 -5.24 -22.03
CA ASP A 67 26.69 -5.56 -21.73
C ASP A 67 27.15 -4.79 -20.48
N CYS A 68 26.68 -5.23 -19.32
CA CYS A 68 27.00 -4.61 -18.05
C CYS A 68 27.23 -5.64 -16.96
N THR A 69 27.87 -5.22 -15.88
CA THR A 69 27.99 -6.03 -14.66
C THR A 69 26.66 -6.06 -13.90
N ALA A 70 26.48 -7.06 -13.04
CA ALA A 70 25.33 -7.15 -12.15
C ALA A 70 25.21 -5.89 -11.26
N LYS A 71 26.34 -5.33 -10.81
CA LYS A 71 26.40 -4.12 -10.01
C LYS A 71 25.90 -2.90 -10.80
N GLU A 72 26.37 -2.71 -12.03
CA GLU A 72 25.90 -1.65 -12.93
C GLU A 72 24.42 -1.80 -13.26
N LEU A 73 23.96 -3.02 -13.60
CA LEU A 73 22.55 -3.27 -13.89
C LEU A 73 21.66 -2.91 -12.69
N MET A 74 22.08 -3.32 -11.48
CA MET A 74 21.38 -3.00 -10.24
C MET A 74 21.28 -1.48 -10.03
N THR A 75 22.33 -0.73 -10.33
CA THR A 75 22.35 0.74 -10.25
C THR A 75 21.41 1.36 -11.28
N ALA A 76 21.50 0.97 -12.54
CA ALA A 76 20.63 1.48 -13.61
C ALA A 76 19.15 1.24 -13.31
N ILE A 77 18.81 0.06 -12.78
CA ILE A 77 17.45 -0.24 -12.35
C ILE A 77 17.05 0.67 -11.17
N SER A 78 17.92 0.78 -10.16
CA SER A 78 17.67 1.62 -8.98
C SER A 78 17.36 3.07 -9.36
N GLU A 79 18.09 3.65 -10.31
CA GLU A 79 17.86 5.02 -10.79
C GLU A 79 16.51 5.18 -11.49
N ARG A 80 16.10 4.21 -12.29
CA ARG A 80 14.78 4.21 -12.94
C ARG A 80 13.64 4.15 -11.91
N TYR A 81 13.76 3.28 -10.91
CA TYR A 81 12.80 3.20 -9.81
C TYR A 81 12.85 4.43 -8.88
N ARG A 82 13.97 5.17 -8.85
CA ARG A 82 14.04 6.47 -8.13
C ARG A 82 13.19 7.55 -8.82
N VAL A 83 13.14 7.55 -10.15
CA VAL A 83 12.27 8.48 -10.88
C VAL A 83 10.80 8.16 -10.62
N SER A 84 10.42 6.88 -10.60
CA SER A 84 9.06 6.49 -10.20
C SER A 84 8.76 6.85 -8.75
N SER A 85 9.71 6.67 -7.82
CA SER A 85 9.47 7.04 -6.42
C SER A 85 9.20 8.52 -6.21
N ASN A 86 9.79 9.41 -7.03
CA ASN A 86 9.49 10.84 -6.97
C ASN A 86 8.08 11.15 -7.48
N ALA A 87 7.63 10.49 -8.55
CA ALA A 87 6.24 10.58 -9.00
C ALA A 87 5.25 10.00 -7.97
N ASP A 88 5.65 8.92 -7.29
CA ASP A 88 4.89 8.31 -6.20
C ASP A 88 4.79 9.25 -4.99
N ILE A 89 5.87 9.96 -4.61
CA ILE A 89 5.85 11.00 -3.56
C ILE A 89 4.81 12.07 -3.92
N GLY A 90 4.86 12.61 -5.14
CA GLY A 90 3.92 13.63 -5.60
C GLY A 90 2.48 13.14 -5.56
N SER A 91 2.22 11.91 -6.01
CA SER A 91 0.89 11.29 -5.96
C SER A 91 0.40 11.06 -4.52
N LEU A 92 1.26 10.54 -3.64
CA LEU A 92 0.93 10.29 -2.23
C LEU A 92 0.62 11.60 -1.49
N LEU A 93 1.44 12.64 -1.68
CA LEU A 93 1.18 13.97 -1.13
C LEU A 93 -0.13 14.54 -1.67
N HIS A 94 -0.37 14.44 -2.99
CA HIS A 94 -1.61 14.91 -3.59
C HIS A 94 -2.83 14.21 -2.99
N VAL A 95 -2.80 12.89 -2.83
CA VAL A 95 -3.91 12.14 -2.20
C VAL A 95 -4.07 12.51 -0.74
N LEU A 96 -2.99 12.59 0.04
CA LEU A 96 -3.03 12.94 1.47
C LEU A 96 -3.63 14.35 1.70
N PHE A 97 -3.26 15.32 0.87
CA PHE A 97 -3.71 16.71 1.03
C PHE A 97 -5.07 17.01 0.40
N ASN A 98 -5.55 16.19 -0.53
CA ASN A 98 -6.85 16.38 -1.20
C ASN A 98 -7.92 15.38 -0.78
N MET A 99 -7.58 14.32 -0.04
CA MET A 99 -8.58 13.40 0.48
C MET A 99 -9.54 14.13 1.43
N LYS A 100 -10.81 13.76 1.35
CA LYS A 100 -11.87 14.22 2.25
C LYS A 100 -12.60 13.02 2.82
N TYR A 101 -13.11 13.16 4.03
CA TYR A 101 -13.95 12.12 4.59
C TYR A 101 -15.34 12.15 3.93
N ASP A 102 -15.69 11.05 3.27
CA ASP A 102 -16.92 10.87 2.50
C ASP A 102 -18.12 10.39 3.35
N GLY A 103 -17.90 10.14 4.63
CA GLY A 103 -18.92 9.61 5.54
C GLY A 103 -19.11 8.10 5.41
N ASN A 104 -18.30 7.41 4.59
CA ASN A 104 -18.34 5.97 4.43
C ASN A 104 -17.27 5.28 5.29
N GLY A 105 -17.66 4.24 6.01
CA GLY A 105 -16.84 3.64 7.07
C GLY A 105 -16.79 4.51 8.34
N GLY A 106 -15.91 4.16 9.28
CA GLY A 106 -15.69 4.94 10.50
C GLY A 106 -14.63 6.02 10.31
N VAL A 107 -14.71 7.10 11.09
CA VAL A 107 -13.71 8.19 11.00
C VAL A 107 -12.33 7.73 11.47
N ARG A 108 -12.28 6.74 12.37
CA ARG A 108 -11.03 6.06 12.76
C ARG A 108 -10.30 5.48 11.56
N ASP A 109 -11.00 4.76 10.69
CA ASP A 109 -10.38 4.14 9.50
C ASP A 109 -9.88 5.19 8.53
N TYR A 110 -10.59 6.32 8.43
CA TYR A 110 -10.16 7.46 7.63
C TYR A 110 -8.82 8.03 8.12
N ILE A 111 -8.68 8.27 9.42
CA ILE A 111 -7.42 8.78 10.01
C ILE A 111 -6.30 7.75 9.86
N ILE A 112 -6.57 6.47 10.09
CA ILE A 112 -5.58 5.40 9.88
C ILE A 112 -5.09 5.36 8.43
N ARG A 113 -5.97 5.59 7.44
CA ARG A 113 -5.55 5.72 6.04
C ARG A 113 -4.58 6.87 5.84
N MET A 114 -4.76 8.02 6.51
CA MET A 114 -3.82 9.14 6.46
C MET A 114 -2.44 8.76 7.03
N VAL A 115 -2.41 8.08 8.17
CA VAL A 115 -1.16 7.57 8.79
C VAL A 115 -0.47 6.56 7.87
N ASN A 116 -1.22 5.73 7.15
CA ASN A 116 -0.65 4.82 6.16
C ASN A 116 0.03 5.57 5.01
N TYR A 117 -0.52 6.72 4.57
CA TYR A 117 0.16 7.57 3.58
C TYR A 117 1.42 8.22 4.14
N GLN A 118 1.37 8.72 5.38
CA GLN A 118 2.54 9.23 6.11
C GLN A 118 3.67 8.16 6.18
N THR A 119 3.32 6.93 6.53
CA THR A 119 4.27 5.81 6.64
C THR A 119 4.89 5.46 5.28
N LYS A 120 4.08 5.48 4.21
CA LYS A 120 4.59 5.27 2.84
C LYS A 120 5.54 6.39 2.41
N LEU A 121 5.22 7.65 2.73
CA LEU A 121 6.09 8.80 2.47
C LEU A 121 7.41 8.69 3.24
N LYS A 122 7.36 8.25 4.50
CA LYS A 122 8.55 8.01 5.33
C LYS A 122 9.46 6.94 4.73
N ALA A 123 8.90 5.87 4.17
CA ALA A 123 9.65 4.86 3.44
C ALA A 123 10.34 5.41 2.18
N LEU A 124 9.81 6.50 1.60
CA LEU A 124 10.40 7.23 0.48
C LEU A 124 11.31 8.39 0.93
N LYS A 125 11.73 8.41 2.21
CA LYS A 125 12.58 9.44 2.85
C LYS A 125 11.93 10.82 2.96
N VAL A 126 10.60 10.90 2.89
CA VAL A 126 9.83 12.11 3.18
C VAL A 126 9.20 11.95 4.55
N ASP A 127 9.83 12.53 5.57
CA ASP A 127 9.31 12.47 6.94
C ASP A 127 8.33 13.62 7.17
N LEU A 128 7.07 13.27 7.46
CA LEU A 128 6.03 14.23 7.81
C LEU A 128 5.78 14.13 9.31
N PRO A 129 5.79 15.24 10.07
CA PRO A 129 5.52 15.19 11.50
C PRO A 129 4.06 14.82 11.76
N ASP A 130 3.79 14.16 12.88
CA ASP A 130 2.43 13.75 13.28
C ASP A 130 1.48 14.94 13.38
N THR A 131 2.00 16.11 13.76
CA THR A 131 1.25 17.38 13.76
C THR A 131 0.65 17.70 12.40
N CYS A 132 1.36 17.43 11.30
CA CYS A 132 0.86 17.62 9.94
C CYS A 132 -0.38 16.76 9.68
N ILE A 133 -0.35 15.48 10.08
CA ILE A 133 -1.47 14.56 9.92
C ILE A 133 -2.66 15.00 10.77
N VAL A 134 -2.42 15.44 12.00
CA VAL A 134 -3.47 15.94 12.90
C VAL A 134 -4.17 17.17 12.29
N HIS A 135 -3.40 18.17 11.85
CA HIS A 135 -3.94 19.35 11.20
C HIS A 135 -4.70 19.02 9.92
N GLN A 136 -4.16 18.13 9.08
CA GLN A 136 -4.78 17.75 7.83
C GLN A 136 -6.09 16.98 8.05
N ALA A 137 -6.13 16.09 9.04
CA ALA A 137 -7.34 15.35 9.38
C ALA A 137 -8.45 16.33 9.82
N LEU A 138 -8.14 17.26 10.74
CA LEU A 138 -9.10 18.26 11.21
C LEU A 138 -9.61 19.20 10.11
N ASN A 139 -8.80 19.48 9.08
CA ASN A 139 -9.18 20.32 7.96
C ASN A 139 -10.07 19.62 6.93
N THR A 140 -9.97 18.30 6.83
CA THR A 140 -10.66 17.48 5.81
C THR A 140 -11.92 16.81 6.34
N LEU A 141 -12.15 16.87 7.66
CA LEU A 141 -13.39 16.42 8.28
C LEU A 141 -14.59 17.31 7.87
N PRO A 142 -15.79 16.72 7.70
CA PRO A 142 -17.00 17.47 7.38
C PRO A 142 -17.38 18.49 8.46
N PRO A 143 -18.18 19.51 8.12
CA PRO A 143 -18.63 20.54 9.06
C PRO A 143 -19.34 20.01 10.31
N LYS A 144 -19.89 18.79 10.25
CA LYS A 144 -20.52 18.10 11.40
C LYS A 144 -19.55 17.85 12.56
N PHE A 145 -18.24 17.87 12.30
CA PHE A 145 -17.18 17.73 13.31
C PHE A 145 -16.60 19.09 13.75
N SER A 146 -17.33 20.19 13.54
CA SER A 146 -16.87 21.54 13.86
C SER A 146 -16.46 21.70 15.33
N ILE A 147 -17.13 21.02 16.25
CA ILE A 147 -16.85 21.04 17.69
C ILE A 147 -15.42 20.57 17.98
N ILE A 148 -14.96 19.51 17.32
CA ILE A 148 -13.58 19.00 17.49
C ILE A 148 -12.57 20.03 17.00
N LYS A 149 -12.84 20.65 15.85
CA LYS A 149 -11.96 21.68 15.27
C LYS A 149 -11.83 22.88 16.21
N THR A 150 -12.91 23.28 16.87
CA THR A 150 -12.89 24.33 17.89
C THR A 150 -12.13 23.87 19.14
N SER A 151 -12.36 22.65 19.63
CA SER A 151 -11.64 22.09 20.78
C SER A 151 -10.14 22.04 20.56
N TYR A 152 -9.68 21.74 19.35
CA TYR A 152 -8.26 21.77 19.02
C TYR A 152 -7.69 23.19 19.04
N LYS A 153 -8.42 24.18 18.52
CA LYS A 153 -7.98 25.59 18.49
C LYS A 153 -7.95 26.25 19.87
N SER A 154 -8.78 25.79 20.80
CA SER A 154 -8.86 26.32 22.16
C SER A 154 -7.88 25.67 23.13
N GLN A 155 -7.21 24.59 22.74
CA GLN A 155 -6.21 23.89 23.54
C GLN A 155 -4.81 24.30 23.09
N ASP A 156 -3.94 24.61 24.05
CA ASP A 156 -2.53 24.96 23.80
C ASP A 156 -1.64 23.70 23.67
N GLU A 157 -2.19 22.53 23.99
CA GLU A 157 -1.49 21.24 23.89
C GLU A 157 -1.59 20.64 22.48
N SER A 158 -0.45 20.24 21.93
CA SER A 158 -0.38 19.47 20.68
C SER A 158 -1.00 18.08 20.86
N TRP A 159 -1.93 17.70 19.98
CA TRP A 159 -2.54 16.36 20.04
C TRP A 159 -1.65 15.32 19.36
N SER A 160 -1.57 14.12 19.95
CA SER A 160 -1.08 12.95 19.22
C SER A 160 -2.15 12.41 18.26
N ILE A 161 -1.72 11.56 17.31
CA ILE A 161 -2.64 10.85 16.41
C ILE A 161 -3.65 10.00 17.21
N ASN A 162 -3.23 9.40 18.32
CA ASN A 162 -4.11 8.59 19.16
C ASN A 162 -5.15 9.43 19.90
N ASP A 163 -4.77 10.62 20.38
CA ASP A 163 -5.69 11.56 21.01
C ASP A 163 -6.74 12.04 20.02
N LEU A 164 -6.30 12.38 18.80
CA LEU A 164 -7.19 12.75 17.71
C LEU A 164 -8.20 11.63 17.42
N ILE A 165 -7.74 10.40 17.22
CA ILE A 165 -8.63 9.25 16.93
C ILE A 165 -9.66 9.09 18.06
N SER A 166 -9.22 9.15 19.32
CA SER A 166 -10.10 8.97 20.46
C SER A 166 -11.19 10.06 20.54
N LYS A 167 -10.80 11.33 20.37
CA LYS A 167 -11.73 12.47 20.38
C LYS A 167 -12.71 12.42 19.22
N VAL A 168 -12.24 12.05 18.02
CA VAL A 168 -13.08 12.00 16.81
C VAL A 168 -14.05 10.83 16.81
N VAL A 169 -13.66 9.66 17.33
CA VAL A 169 -14.55 8.52 17.49
C VAL A 169 -15.65 8.81 18.50
N ALA A 170 -15.31 9.42 19.64
CA ALA A 170 -16.29 9.80 20.65
C ALA A 170 -17.34 10.78 20.08
N GLU A 171 -16.90 11.74 19.26
CA GLU A 171 -17.82 12.67 18.61
C GLU A 171 -18.68 12.00 17.54
N GLU A 172 -18.12 11.08 16.75
CA GLU A 172 -18.87 10.30 15.77
C GLU A 172 -20.04 9.53 16.43
N GLU A 173 -19.80 8.96 17.62
CA GLU A 173 -20.84 8.27 18.40
C GLU A 173 -21.92 9.22 18.93
N LYS A 174 -21.55 10.43 19.38
CA LYS A 174 -22.53 11.45 19.79
C LYS A 174 -23.41 11.87 18.63
N LEU A 175 -22.83 12.16 17.47
CA LEU A 175 -23.56 12.52 16.26
C LEU A 175 -24.50 11.40 15.79
N LYS A 176 -24.17 10.13 16.02
CA LYS A 176 -25.06 8.99 15.76
C LYS A 176 -26.25 8.98 16.72
N LYS A 177 -26.03 9.25 18.01
CA LYS A 177 -27.09 9.32 19.03
C LYS A 177 -28.06 10.47 18.77
N GLU A 178 -27.55 11.65 18.43
CA GLU A 178 -28.37 12.84 18.12
C GLU A 178 -29.27 12.62 16.90
N LYS A 179 -28.74 12.02 15.82
CA LYS A 179 -29.57 11.63 14.66
C LYS A 179 -30.66 10.64 15.02
N GLY A 180 -30.36 9.69 15.91
CA GLY A 180 -31.34 8.73 16.43
C GLY A 180 -32.46 9.41 17.22
N GLN A 181 -32.13 10.40 18.04
CA GLN A 181 -33.10 11.19 18.80
C GLN A 181 -33.98 12.07 17.89
N VAL A 182 -33.39 12.76 16.91
CA VAL A 182 -34.15 13.56 15.94
C VAL A 182 -35.10 12.68 15.12
N ALA A 183 -34.68 11.49 14.69
CA ALA A 183 -35.55 10.54 14.00
C ALA A 183 -36.72 10.07 14.88
N LEU A 184 -36.51 9.92 16.19
CA LEU A 184 -37.55 9.55 17.16
C LEU A 184 -38.58 10.68 17.33
N TYR A 185 -38.12 11.93 17.42
CA TYR A 185 -39.00 13.10 17.50
C TYR A 185 -39.82 13.30 16.22
N VAL A 186 -39.26 13.00 15.04
CA VAL A 186 -39.98 13.06 13.76
C VAL A 186 -40.95 11.88 13.57
N ALA A 187 -40.66 10.71 14.16
CA ALA A 187 -41.54 9.54 14.10
C ALA A 187 -42.72 9.60 15.09
N GLY A 188 -42.68 10.49 16.09
CA GLY A 188 -43.75 10.68 17.07
C GLY A 188 -45.02 11.37 16.54
N SER A 189 -45.03 11.83 15.29
CA SER A 189 -46.13 12.65 14.73
C SER A 189 -46.94 12.00 13.61
N ASN A 190 -46.77 10.70 13.32
CA ASN A 190 -47.70 9.99 12.42
C ASN A 190 -47.97 8.56 12.90
N SER A 191 -49.20 8.32 13.33
CA SER A 191 -49.70 7.00 13.72
C SER A 191 -50.12 6.15 12.50
N HIS A 192 -50.01 4.83 12.72
CA HIS A 192 -50.60 3.68 12.02
C HIS A 192 -50.01 3.19 10.69
N LYS A 193 -49.34 2.02 10.75
CA LYS A 193 -49.70 0.87 9.87
C LYS A 193 -49.31 -0.49 10.46
N VAL A 194 -50.31 -1.38 10.48
CA VAL A 194 -50.28 -2.79 10.91
C VAL A 194 -49.30 -3.62 10.05
N ARG A 195 -48.51 -4.50 10.68
CA ARG A 195 -47.59 -5.45 10.00
C ARG A 195 -48.31 -6.75 9.65
N SER A 196 -48.24 -7.18 8.38
CA SER A 196 -48.81 -8.44 7.90
C SER A 196 -47.82 -9.63 8.00
N PRO A 197 -48.28 -10.88 8.23
CA PRO A 197 -47.43 -12.05 8.48
C PRO A 197 -46.53 -12.50 7.31
N LYS A 198 -46.87 -12.10 6.08
CA LYS A 198 -46.16 -12.55 4.86
C LYS A 198 -44.72 -12.04 4.75
N LEU A 199 -44.36 -10.93 5.41
CA LEU A 199 -43.00 -10.38 5.37
C LEU A 199 -42.00 -11.14 6.26
N ILE A 200 -42.46 -11.85 7.28
CA ILE A 200 -41.58 -12.59 8.21
C ILE A 200 -41.11 -13.90 7.56
N LEU A 201 -42.01 -14.58 6.82
CA LEU A 201 -41.70 -15.81 6.10
C LEU A 201 -40.70 -15.58 4.96
N ILE A 202 -40.80 -14.46 4.24
CA ILE A 202 -39.85 -14.07 3.19
C ILE A 202 -38.47 -13.71 3.78
N LYS A 203 -38.42 -13.13 4.99
CA LYS A 203 -37.14 -12.86 5.66
C LYS A 203 -36.43 -14.13 6.13
N LEU A 204 -37.17 -15.10 6.67
CA LEU A 204 -36.61 -16.37 7.16
C LEU A 204 -36.11 -17.29 6.03
N LEU A 205 -36.73 -17.26 4.85
CA LEU A 205 -36.29 -18.04 3.68
C LEU A 205 -35.09 -17.41 2.93
N MET A 206 -34.82 -16.11 3.11
CA MET A 206 -33.81 -15.37 2.32
C MET A 206 -32.43 -15.23 3.00
N GLU A 207 -32.29 -15.58 4.29
CA GLU A 207 -31.01 -15.50 4.99
C GLU A 207 -30.04 -16.65 4.67
N PRO A 208 -30.45 -17.94 4.58
CA PRO A 208 -29.52 -19.03 4.30
C PRO A 208 -28.92 -18.96 2.88
N LEU A 209 -29.71 -18.51 1.90
CA LEU A 209 -29.27 -18.37 0.50
C LEU A 209 -28.27 -17.23 0.29
N ARG A 210 -28.35 -16.15 1.08
CA ARG A 210 -27.42 -15.02 1.00
C ARG A 210 -26.00 -15.43 1.43
N ASN A 211 -25.89 -16.28 2.44
CA ASN A 211 -24.60 -16.76 2.93
C ASN A 211 -23.93 -17.75 1.96
N LEU A 212 -24.71 -18.58 1.26
CA LEU A 212 -24.18 -19.47 0.21
C LEU A 212 -23.70 -18.68 -1.02
N VAL A 213 -24.44 -17.66 -1.44
CA VAL A 213 -24.02 -16.77 -2.54
C VAL A 213 -22.75 -16.01 -2.17
N SER A 214 -22.62 -15.53 -0.93
CA SER A 214 -21.37 -14.90 -0.44
C SER A 214 -20.20 -15.87 -0.40
N LEU A 215 -20.37 -17.13 0.03
CA LEU A 215 -19.30 -18.14 0.07
C LEU A 215 -18.82 -18.54 -1.33
N VAL A 216 -19.74 -18.75 -2.28
CA VAL A 216 -19.40 -19.06 -3.68
C VAL A 216 -18.70 -17.87 -4.33
N ILE A 217 -19.15 -16.64 -4.09
CA ILE A 217 -18.49 -15.42 -4.58
C ILE A 217 -17.10 -15.26 -3.95
N TRP A 218 -16.93 -15.58 -2.67
CA TRP A 218 -15.64 -15.47 -1.99
C TRP A 218 -14.63 -16.50 -2.49
N VAL A 219 -15.06 -17.74 -2.76
CA VAL A 219 -14.21 -18.79 -3.37
C VAL A 219 -13.84 -18.41 -4.81
N GLN A 220 -14.78 -17.86 -5.59
CA GLN A 220 -14.52 -17.41 -6.96
C GLN A 220 -13.58 -16.19 -7.01
N ILE A 221 -13.73 -15.24 -6.08
CA ILE A 221 -12.85 -14.05 -5.96
C ILE A 221 -11.45 -14.47 -5.50
N LYS A 222 -11.32 -15.40 -4.56
CA LYS A 222 -10.01 -15.89 -4.10
C LYS A 222 -9.28 -16.67 -5.21
N PHE A 223 -10.01 -17.45 -6.02
CA PHE A 223 -9.46 -18.10 -7.21
C PHE A 223 -9.08 -17.10 -8.32
N LEU A 224 -9.88 -16.04 -8.54
CA LEU A 224 -9.61 -14.97 -9.50
C LEU A 224 -8.47 -14.05 -9.08
N LEU A 225 -8.27 -13.79 -7.80
CA LEU A 225 -7.12 -13.03 -7.28
C LEU A 225 -5.82 -13.84 -7.38
N ARG A 226 -5.87 -15.17 -7.11
CA ARG A 226 -4.71 -16.05 -7.29
C ARG A 226 -4.35 -16.21 -8.77
N LYS A 227 -5.33 -16.27 -9.69
CA LYS A 227 -5.07 -16.23 -11.14
C LYS A 227 -4.62 -14.85 -11.63
N ARG A 228 -5.20 -13.72 -11.18
CA ARG A 228 -4.77 -12.37 -11.60
C ARG A 228 -3.34 -12.02 -11.18
N VAL A 229 -2.84 -12.50 -10.05
CA VAL A 229 -1.42 -12.34 -9.68
C VAL A 229 -0.50 -13.12 -10.63
N ILE A 230 -0.98 -14.20 -11.24
CA ILE A 230 -0.24 -15.06 -12.17
C ILE A 230 -0.40 -14.63 -13.65
N THR A 231 -1.53 -14.02 -14.06
CA THR A 231 -1.76 -13.56 -15.46
C THR A 231 -1.63 -12.05 -15.68
N ALA A 232 -1.84 -11.17 -14.68
CA ALA A 232 -1.58 -9.73 -14.85
C ALA A 232 -0.08 -9.40 -14.95
N SER A 233 0.76 -10.30 -14.46
CA SER A 233 2.20 -10.35 -14.70
C SER A 233 2.57 -10.84 -16.12
N PHE A 234 1.61 -11.39 -16.90
CA PHE A 234 1.84 -11.99 -18.22
C PHE A 234 1.16 -11.27 -19.41
N VAL A 235 -0.02 -10.63 -19.25
CA VAL A 235 -0.83 -10.12 -20.39
C VAL A 235 -0.61 -8.64 -20.75
N ARG A 236 -0.26 -7.74 -19.82
CA ARG A 236 0.11 -6.34 -20.16
C ARG A 236 1.55 -6.21 -20.73
N ARG A 237 2.02 -7.28 -21.38
CA ARG A 237 3.26 -7.39 -22.16
C ARG A 237 3.00 -7.77 -23.62
N LYS A 238 1.74 -7.90 -24.08
CA LYS A 238 1.41 -8.34 -25.45
C LYS A 238 0.53 -7.41 -26.30
N VAL A 239 0.00 -6.29 -25.79
CA VAL A 239 -0.87 -5.41 -26.61
C VAL A 239 -0.58 -3.94 -26.31
N THR A 240 0.45 -3.43 -26.98
CA THR A 240 0.58 -2.14 -27.69
C THR A 240 1.91 -2.22 -28.41
#